data_AF-A0A833T356-F1
#
_entry.id   AF-A0A833T356-F1
#
_cell.length_a   1.000
_cell.length_b   1.000
_cell.length_c   1.000
_cell.angle_alpha   90.00
_cell.angle_beta   90.00
_cell.angle_gamma   90.00
#
_symmetry.space_group_name_H-M   'P 1'
#
loop_
_entity.id
_entity.type
_entity.pdbx_description
1 polymer ?
#
loop_
_entity_poly.entity_id
_entity_poly.type
_entity_poly.pdbx_seq_one_letter_code
_entity_poly.pdbx_strand_id
1 'polypeptide(L)'
;MPSVPTSPAPSTASAKPRQSVRMKRMKLILQKALDVSVHNASLVDLRACLESECRGDEELLAAFFPPLAPESPEHHNTEEVAAQAVLSLRQKVETVFEWLCETNDVDAELLELEDVIKQAEHRRLRREDKKQKEQEEKKQEEEEEQLEEDQTSPEARVRVERLRAKQEEKKELEALVEALEAKTKELQREVEEKRRLATADVQRMQRTAIQLEEASDLAKNYATAP
;
A
#
# COMPACT_ATOMS: atom_id res chain seq x y z
N MET A 1 9.64 9.85 45.85
CA MET A 1 8.31 9.81 45.21
C MET A 1 8.17 8.46 44.51
N PRO A 2 7.02 7.77 44.64
CA PRO A 2 6.87 6.41 44.13
C PRO A 2 6.76 6.42 42.60
N SER A 3 7.44 5.47 41.99
CA SER A 3 7.47 5.22 40.54
C SER A 3 6.12 4.70 40.06
N VAL A 4 5.49 5.39 39.11
CA VAL A 4 4.35 4.86 38.35
C VAL A 4 4.91 3.94 37.26
N PRO A 5 4.42 2.70 37.11
CA PRO A 5 4.82 1.85 35.99
C PRO A 5 4.11 2.34 34.73
N THR A 6 4.86 2.91 33.79
CA THR A 6 4.36 3.18 32.44
C THR A 6 4.32 1.86 31.68
N SER A 7 3.12 1.46 31.26
CA SER A 7 2.84 0.30 30.41
C SER A 7 3.78 0.19 29.22
N PRO A 8 4.12 -1.04 28.78
CA PRO A 8 4.93 -1.26 27.59
C PRO A 8 4.12 -0.92 26.34
N ALA A 9 4.72 -0.13 25.45
CA ALA A 9 4.26 0.09 24.09
C ALA A 9 5.43 -0.12 23.12
N PRO A 10 5.13 -0.45 21.87
CA PRO A 10 4.99 -1.79 21.36
C PRO A 10 6.30 -2.27 20.71
N SER A 11 6.55 -3.57 20.83
CA SER A 11 7.62 -4.29 20.15
C SER A 11 7.73 -3.90 18.69
N THR A 12 8.97 -3.66 18.27
CA THR A 12 9.46 -3.56 16.89
C THR A 12 8.74 -4.55 15.96
N ALA A 13 7.75 -4.07 15.22
CA ALA A 13 7.29 -4.75 14.03
C ALA A 13 8.41 -4.67 13.00
N SER A 14 8.86 -5.82 12.51
CA SER A 14 9.71 -5.88 11.31
C SER A 14 9.07 -4.97 10.26
N ALA A 15 9.84 -4.02 9.73
CA ALA A 15 9.33 -3.16 8.66
C ALA A 15 9.14 -4.05 7.44
N LYS A 16 7.92 -4.62 7.31
CA LYS A 16 7.52 -5.41 6.15
C LYS A 16 7.95 -4.65 4.89
N PRO A 17 8.57 -5.32 3.91
CA PRO A 17 8.86 -4.70 2.62
C PRO A 17 7.59 -4.03 2.11
N ARG A 18 7.76 -2.81 1.60
CA ARG A 18 6.65 -1.93 1.27
C ARG A 18 5.90 -2.53 0.09
N GLN A 19 4.85 -3.31 0.36
CA GLN A 19 4.06 -3.96 -0.67
C GLN A 19 3.36 -2.94 -1.57
N SER A 20 3.41 -3.16 -2.90
CA SER A 20 2.76 -2.27 -3.88
C SER A 20 1.26 -2.17 -3.64
N VAL A 21 0.68 -1.02 -3.96
CA VAL A 21 -0.77 -0.82 -3.87
C VAL A 21 -1.48 -1.72 -4.87
N ARG A 22 -0.90 -1.93 -6.05
CA ARG A 22 -1.39 -2.84 -7.09
C ARG A 22 -1.37 -4.30 -6.64
N MET A 23 -0.32 -4.76 -5.96
CA MET A 23 -0.29 -6.12 -5.41
C MET A 23 -1.38 -6.33 -4.35
N LYS A 24 -1.60 -5.35 -3.47
CA LYS A 24 -2.72 -5.39 -2.52
C LYS A 24 -4.07 -5.50 -3.22
N ARG A 25 -4.27 -4.73 -4.29
CA ARG A 25 -5.49 -4.81 -5.11
C ARG A 25 -5.63 -6.17 -5.79
N MET A 26 -4.54 -6.73 -6.31
CA MET A 26 -4.55 -8.04 -6.96
C MET A 26 -4.92 -9.15 -5.97
N LYS A 27 -4.31 -9.17 -4.78
CA LYS A 27 -4.70 -10.08 -3.69
C LYS A 27 -6.18 -9.94 -3.31
N LEU A 28 -6.68 -8.70 -3.21
CA LEU A 28 -8.09 -8.44 -2.90
C LEU A 28 -9.04 -8.95 -3.99
N ILE A 29 -8.67 -8.79 -5.27
CA ILE A 29 -9.45 -9.30 -6.40
C ILE A 29 -9.51 -10.82 -6.35
N LEU A 30 -8.37 -11.49 -6.13
CA LEU A 30 -8.32 -12.94 -5.96
C LEU A 30 -9.22 -13.39 -4.82
N GLN A 31 -9.11 -12.76 -3.65
CA GLN A 31 -9.92 -13.10 -2.48
C GLN A 31 -11.42 -13.00 -2.78
N LYS A 32 -11.86 -11.90 -3.42
CA LYS A 32 -13.26 -11.73 -3.82
C LYS A 32 -13.72 -12.78 -4.82
N ALA A 33 -12.87 -13.11 -5.81
CA ALA A 33 -13.20 -14.13 -6.80
C ALA A 33 -13.34 -15.52 -6.16
N LEU A 34 -12.45 -15.84 -5.21
CA LEU A 34 -12.52 -17.08 -4.44
C LEU A 34 -13.77 -17.13 -3.55
N ASP A 35 -14.09 -16.04 -2.84
CA ASP A 35 -15.28 -15.97 -1.99
C ASP A 35 -16.57 -16.20 -2.81
N VAL A 36 -16.67 -15.58 -4.00
CA VAL A 36 -17.79 -15.82 -4.93
C VAL A 36 -17.81 -17.27 -5.43
N SER A 37 -16.65 -17.85 -5.74
CA SER A 37 -16.56 -19.22 -6.22
C SER A 37 -16.96 -20.23 -5.15
N VAL A 38 -16.54 -20.02 -3.91
CA VAL A 38 -16.93 -20.83 -2.74
C VAL A 38 -18.44 -20.74 -2.51
N HIS A 39 -19.00 -19.52 -2.57
CA HIS A 39 -20.45 -19.34 -2.44
C HIS A 39 -21.21 -20.07 -3.53
N ASN A 40 -20.79 -19.93 -4.79
CA ASN A 40 -21.42 -20.64 -5.91
C ASN A 40 -21.31 -22.16 -5.76
N ALA A 41 -20.16 -22.68 -5.33
CA ALA A 41 -19.96 -24.10 -5.09
C ALA A 41 -20.86 -24.63 -3.96
N SER A 42 -21.13 -23.82 -2.92
CA SER A 42 -22.04 -24.20 -1.84
C SER A 42 -23.51 -24.32 -2.26
N LEU A 43 -23.89 -23.73 -3.40
CA LEU A 43 -25.23 -23.84 -3.97
C LEU A 43 -25.40 -25.06 -4.87
N VAL A 44 -24.31 -25.77 -5.19
CA VAL A 44 -24.34 -26.95 -6.06
C VAL A 44 -24.72 -28.19 -5.24
N ASP A 45 -25.81 -28.84 -5.62
CA ASP A 45 -26.16 -30.15 -5.08
C ASP A 45 -25.32 -31.24 -5.76
N LEU A 46 -24.27 -31.68 -5.06
CA LEU A 46 -23.36 -32.72 -5.55
C LEU A 46 -24.06 -34.05 -5.82
N ARG A 47 -25.13 -34.37 -5.08
CA ARG A 47 -25.89 -35.60 -5.30
C ARG A 47 -26.68 -35.50 -6.61
N ALA A 48 -27.38 -34.40 -6.83
CA ALA A 48 -28.11 -34.17 -8.08
C ALA A 48 -27.17 -34.11 -9.30
N CYS A 49 -25.97 -33.54 -9.13
CA CYS A 49 -24.93 -33.57 -10.18
C CYS A 49 -24.52 -35.00 -10.52
N LEU A 50 -24.17 -35.82 -9.52
CA LEU A 50 -23.74 -37.20 -9.74
C LEU A 50 -24.89 -38.06 -10.31
N GLU A 51 -26.12 -37.85 -9.85
CA GLU A 51 -27.30 -38.58 -10.34
C GLU A 51 -27.53 -38.36 -11.84
N SER A 52 -27.31 -37.12 -12.32
CA SER A 52 -27.41 -36.79 -13.74
C SER A 52 -26.33 -37.47 -14.60
N GLU A 53 -25.13 -37.68 -14.04
CA GLU A 53 -23.99 -38.31 -14.73
C GLU A 53 -24.08 -39.84 -14.71
N CYS A 54 -24.59 -40.42 -13.62
CA CYS A 54 -24.74 -41.86 -13.42
C CYS A 54 -25.95 -42.46 -14.14
N ARG A 55 -26.75 -41.68 -14.88
CA ARG A 55 -27.97 -42.13 -15.61
C ARG A 55 -28.95 -42.95 -14.74
N GLY A 56 -29.01 -42.68 -13.44
CA GLY A 56 -29.90 -43.39 -12.50
C GLY A 56 -29.37 -44.73 -11.99
N ASP A 57 -28.06 -44.99 -12.04
CA ASP A 57 -27.44 -46.11 -11.32
C ASP A 57 -27.48 -45.85 -9.79
N GLU A 58 -28.53 -46.35 -9.15
CA GLU A 58 -28.78 -46.22 -7.71
C GLU A 58 -27.75 -46.95 -6.84
N GLU A 59 -27.14 -48.04 -7.31
CA GLU A 59 -26.10 -48.74 -6.54
C GLU A 59 -24.82 -47.89 -6.47
N LEU A 60 -24.46 -47.25 -7.58
CA LEU A 60 -23.31 -46.34 -7.62
C LEU A 60 -23.57 -45.07 -6.80
N LEU A 61 -24.77 -44.49 -6.91
CA LEU A 61 -25.16 -43.33 -6.10
C LEU A 61 -25.16 -43.65 -4.60
N ALA A 62 -25.68 -44.81 -4.20
CA ALA A 62 -25.68 -45.28 -2.82
C ALA A 62 -24.26 -45.53 -2.26
N ALA A 63 -23.28 -45.83 -3.11
CA ALA A 63 -21.88 -45.99 -2.69
C ALA A 63 -21.22 -44.66 -2.29
N PHE A 64 -21.63 -43.54 -2.90
CA PHE A 64 -21.12 -42.19 -2.60
C PHE A 64 -22.02 -41.39 -1.64
N PHE A 65 -23.34 -41.62 -1.73
CA PHE A 65 -24.37 -40.98 -0.92
C PHE A 65 -25.30 -42.08 -0.35
N PRO A 66 -24.87 -42.77 0.73
CA PRO A 66 -25.66 -43.85 1.33
C PRO A 66 -27.09 -43.41 1.66
N PRO A 67 -28.12 -44.24 1.38
CA PRO A 67 -29.49 -43.95 1.76
C PRO A 67 -29.60 -43.73 3.27
N LEU A 68 -30.27 -42.66 3.67
CA LEU A 68 -30.48 -42.32 5.07
C LEU A 68 -31.13 -43.49 5.82
N ALA A 69 -30.41 -44.06 6.78
CA ALA A 69 -31.07 -44.80 7.84
C ALA A 69 -31.89 -43.80 8.68
N PRO A 70 -33.08 -44.15 9.20
CA PRO A 70 -34.01 -43.19 9.80
C PRO A 70 -33.49 -42.44 11.05
N GLU A 71 -32.29 -42.73 11.56
CA GLU A 71 -31.74 -42.12 12.78
C GLU A 71 -30.21 -41.84 12.74
N SER A 72 -29.60 -41.57 11.58
CA SER A 72 -28.15 -41.24 11.52
C SER A 72 -27.88 -39.78 11.12
N PRO A 73 -26.89 -39.10 11.73
CA PRO A 73 -26.49 -37.72 11.41
C PRO A 73 -25.65 -37.64 10.11
N GLU A 74 -25.76 -38.62 9.20
CA GLU A 74 -24.80 -38.83 8.10
C GLU A 74 -24.89 -37.79 6.98
N HIS A 75 -26.00 -37.04 6.86
CA HIS A 75 -26.10 -35.93 5.92
C HIS A 75 -25.14 -34.77 6.22
N HIS A 76 -24.87 -34.50 7.50
CA HIS A 76 -23.88 -33.50 7.87
C HIS A 76 -22.48 -33.90 7.42
N ASN A 77 -22.13 -35.19 7.45
CA ASN A 77 -20.79 -35.63 7.05
C ASN A 77 -20.51 -35.37 5.56
N THR A 78 -21.48 -35.58 4.66
CA THR A 78 -21.27 -35.35 3.21
C THR A 78 -21.18 -33.87 2.86
N GLU A 79 -22.02 -33.03 3.47
CA GLU A 79 -21.97 -31.57 3.28
C GLU A 79 -20.70 -30.97 3.90
N GLU A 80 -20.27 -31.48 5.06
CA GLU A 80 -19.01 -31.10 5.71
C GLU A 80 -17.80 -31.49 4.86
N VAL A 81 -17.79 -32.69 4.26
CA VAL A 81 -16.71 -33.12 3.35
C VAL A 81 -16.66 -32.26 2.10
N ALA A 82 -17.80 -31.91 1.52
CA ALA A 82 -17.89 -31.00 0.38
C ALA A 82 -17.39 -29.59 0.71
N ALA A 83 -17.85 -29.03 1.84
CA ALA A 83 -17.40 -27.73 2.33
C ALA A 83 -15.89 -27.73 2.61
N GLN A 84 -15.37 -28.79 3.22
CA GLN A 84 -13.93 -28.95 3.48
C GLN A 84 -13.11 -29.06 2.19
N ALA A 85 -13.62 -29.75 1.17
CA ALA A 85 -12.96 -29.85 -0.14
C ALA A 85 -12.88 -28.48 -0.82
N VAL A 86 -13.96 -27.69 -0.78
CA VAL A 86 -14.02 -26.34 -1.33
C VAL A 86 -13.05 -25.40 -0.60
N LEU A 87 -13.01 -25.44 0.73
CA LEU A 87 -12.06 -24.66 1.53
C LEU A 87 -10.60 -25.07 1.28
N SER A 88 -10.33 -26.37 1.16
CA SER A 88 -9.00 -26.88 0.82
C SER A 88 -8.55 -26.42 -0.56
N LEU A 89 -9.46 -26.43 -1.55
CA LEU A 89 -9.17 -25.92 -2.89
C LEU A 89 -8.86 -24.42 -2.86
N ARG A 90 -9.65 -23.62 -2.13
CA ARG A 90 -9.37 -22.19 -1.92
C ARG A 90 -7.95 -21.98 -1.39
N GLN A 91 -7.58 -22.67 -0.31
CA GLN A 91 -6.27 -22.53 0.32
C GLN A 91 -5.13 -22.93 -0.63
N LYS A 92 -5.33 -23.99 -1.43
CA LYS A 92 -4.35 -24.39 -2.46
C LYS A 92 -4.18 -23.32 -3.52
N VAL A 93 -5.27 -22.72 -4.01
CA VAL A 93 -5.20 -21.62 -4.99
C VAL A 93 -4.48 -20.41 -4.42
N GLU A 94 -4.77 -20.02 -3.17
CA GLU A 94 -4.07 -18.92 -2.49
C GLU A 94 -2.57 -19.22 -2.36
N THR A 95 -2.20 -20.43 -1.96
CA THR A 95 -0.79 -20.86 -1.83
C THR A 95 -0.06 -20.81 -3.17
N VAL A 96 -0.67 -21.36 -4.23
CA VAL A 96 -0.07 -21.35 -5.58
C VAL A 96 0.05 -19.92 -6.11
N PHE A 97 -0.95 -19.08 -5.85
CA PHE A 97 -0.90 -17.68 -6.24
C PHE A 97 0.25 -16.93 -5.54
N GLU A 98 0.42 -17.12 -4.24
CA GLU A 98 1.52 -16.50 -3.50
C GLU A 98 2.87 -17.00 -4.01
N TRP A 99 3.02 -18.31 -4.19
CA TRP A 99 4.22 -18.89 -4.77
C TRP A 99 4.55 -18.34 -6.17
N LEU A 100 3.54 -18.19 -7.04
CA LEU A 100 3.73 -17.59 -8.37
C LEU A 100 4.15 -16.12 -8.27
N CYS A 101 3.55 -15.36 -7.35
CA CYS A 101 3.90 -13.95 -7.17
C CYS A 101 5.32 -13.78 -6.64
N GLU A 102 5.76 -14.65 -5.73
CA GLU A 102 7.12 -14.65 -5.19
C GLU A 102 8.14 -15.11 -6.23
N THR A 103 7.85 -16.19 -6.95
CA THR A 103 8.76 -16.75 -7.97
C THR A 103 9.04 -15.78 -9.12
N ASN A 104 8.07 -14.93 -9.46
CA ASN A 104 8.20 -13.97 -10.54
C ASN A 104 8.42 -12.53 -10.04
N ASP A 105 8.73 -12.34 -8.76
CA ASP A 105 8.97 -11.02 -8.13
C ASP A 105 7.91 -9.96 -8.48
N VAL A 106 6.64 -10.39 -8.58
CA VAL A 106 5.56 -9.58 -9.16
C VAL A 106 5.34 -8.28 -8.36
N ASP A 107 5.55 -8.31 -7.04
CA ASP A 107 5.42 -7.11 -6.21
C ASP A 107 6.51 -6.07 -6.53
N ALA A 108 7.73 -6.50 -6.87
CA ALA A 108 8.81 -5.61 -7.25
C ALA A 108 8.53 -4.93 -8.61
N GLU A 109 8.08 -5.71 -9.59
CA GLU A 109 7.66 -5.20 -10.91
C GLU A 109 6.50 -4.19 -10.80
N LEU A 110 5.52 -4.49 -9.92
CA LEU A 110 4.41 -3.57 -9.67
C LEU A 110 4.82 -2.30 -8.94
N LEU A 111 5.82 -2.36 -8.04
CA LEU A 111 6.41 -1.18 -7.41
C LEU A 111 7.11 -0.29 -8.46
N GLU A 112 7.90 -0.89 -9.35
CA GLU A 112 8.57 -0.16 -10.41
C GLU A 112 7.55 0.53 -11.34
N LEU A 113 6.49 -0.20 -11.72
CA LEU A 113 5.41 0.37 -12.52
C LEU A 113 4.72 1.55 -11.82
N GLU A 114 4.45 1.45 -10.52
CA GLU A 114 3.88 2.55 -9.74
C GLU A 114 4.79 3.78 -9.74
N ASP A 115 6.10 3.58 -9.65
CA ASP A 115 7.07 4.67 -9.66
C ASP A 115 7.21 5.31 -11.05
N VAL A 116 7.19 4.52 -12.12
CA VAL A 116 7.15 5.03 -13.50
C VAL A 116 5.89 5.88 -13.74
N ILE A 117 4.74 5.44 -13.24
CA ILE A 117 3.48 6.19 -13.36
C ILE A 117 3.58 7.52 -12.60
N LYS A 118 4.03 7.52 -11.34
CA LYS A 118 4.21 8.76 -10.57
C LYS A 118 5.15 9.73 -11.26
N GLN A 119 6.25 9.24 -11.82
CA GLN A 119 7.18 10.08 -12.57
C GLN A 119 6.52 10.68 -13.82
N ALA A 120 5.75 9.88 -14.56
CA ALA A 120 5.03 10.35 -15.74
C ALA A 120 3.99 11.42 -15.40
N GLU A 121 3.21 11.20 -14.33
CA GLU A 121 2.25 12.18 -13.81
C GLU A 121 2.93 13.48 -13.40
N HIS A 122 4.07 13.40 -12.70
CA HIS A 122 4.81 14.58 -12.29
C HIS A 122 5.40 15.34 -13.49
N ARG A 123 5.89 14.63 -14.52
CA ARG A 123 6.34 15.26 -15.78
C ARG A 123 5.18 15.93 -16.52
N ARG A 124 3.97 15.35 -16.48
CA ARG A 124 2.78 15.95 -17.08
C ARG A 124 2.40 17.24 -16.36
N LEU A 125 2.35 17.21 -15.03
CA LEU A 125 2.05 18.38 -14.21
C LEU A 125 3.02 19.53 -14.47
N ARG A 126 4.34 19.27 -14.48
CA ARG A 126 5.35 20.29 -14.81
C ARG A 126 5.18 20.91 -16.20
N ARG A 127 4.68 20.14 -17.19
CA ARG A 127 4.41 20.68 -18.53
C ARG A 127 3.16 21.55 -18.54
N GLU A 128 2.15 21.19 -17.77
CA GLU A 128 0.93 21.98 -17.58
C GLU A 128 1.26 23.31 -16.87
N ASP A 129 2.05 23.27 -15.79
CA ASP A 129 2.51 24.46 -15.07
C ASP A 129 3.31 25.40 -15.97
N LYS A 130 4.25 24.87 -16.77
CA LYS A 130 5.01 25.67 -17.73
C LYS A 130 4.12 26.35 -18.77
N LYS A 131 3.13 25.62 -19.31
CA LYS A 131 2.18 26.18 -20.27
C LYS A 131 1.31 27.28 -19.66
N GLN A 132 0.90 27.11 -18.40
CA GLN A 132 0.16 28.16 -17.68
C GLN A 132 1.03 29.40 -17.49
N LYS A 133 2.29 29.21 -17.08
CA LYS A 133 3.24 30.31 -16.91
C LYS A 133 3.51 31.08 -18.21
N GLU A 134 3.71 30.36 -19.31
CA GLU A 134 3.87 30.96 -20.65
C GLU A 134 2.61 31.70 -21.13
N GLN A 135 1.41 31.22 -20.78
CA GLN A 135 0.15 31.93 -21.08
C GLN A 135 -0.03 33.19 -20.23
N GLU A 136 0.37 33.17 -18.97
CA GLU A 136 0.34 34.35 -18.10
C GLU A 136 1.36 35.39 -18.55
N GLU A 137 2.57 34.98 -18.94
CA GLU A 137 3.60 35.87 -19.47
C GLU A 137 3.15 36.52 -20.78
N LYS A 138 2.56 35.77 -21.72
CA LYS A 138 2.02 36.35 -22.96
C LYS A 138 0.88 37.35 -22.72
N LYS A 139 0.00 37.08 -21.75
CA LYS A 139 -1.05 38.03 -21.38
C LYS A 139 -0.47 39.29 -20.75
N GLN A 140 0.61 39.16 -19.98
CA GLN A 140 1.30 40.31 -19.41
C GLN A 140 2.01 41.14 -20.48
N GLU A 141 2.66 40.50 -21.46
CA GLU A 141 3.28 41.19 -22.60
C GLU A 141 2.24 41.92 -23.46
N GLU A 142 1.09 41.30 -23.77
CA GLU A 142 0.00 41.95 -24.50
C GLU A 142 -0.62 43.13 -23.71
N GLU A 143 -0.73 43.03 -22.38
CA GLU A 143 -1.17 44.14 -21.52
C GLU A 143 -0.12 45.26 -21.46
N GLU A 144 1.18 44.94 -21.45
CA GLU A 144 2.28 45.92 -21.44
C GLU A 144 2.45 46.65 -22.78
N GLU A 145 2.32 45.97 -23.93
CA GLU A 145 2.33 46.62 -25.25
C GLU A 145 1.14 47.59 -25.43
N GLN A 146 -0.05 47.22 -24.95
CA GLN A 146 -1.21 48.15 -24.94
C GLN A 146 -1.02 49.34 -23.99
N LEU A 147 -0.18 49.20 -22.97
CA LEU A 147 0.15 50.24 -21.99
C LEU A 147 1.15 51.27 -22.55
N GLU A 148 2.05 50.87 -23.44
CA GLU A 148 3.00 51.80 -24.07
C GLU A 148 2.34 52.75 -25.08
N GLU A 149 1.26 52.34 -25.76
CA GLU A 149 0.54 53.18 -26.72
C GLU A 149 -0.36 54.27 -26.08
N ASP A 150 -0.81 54.12 -24.83
CA ASP A 150 -1.88 54.94 -24.23
C ASP A 150 -1.44 55.83 -23.04
N GLN A 151 -0.18 56.30 -23.03
CA GLN A 151 0.45 56.96 -21.87
C GLN A 151 -0.09 58.36 -21.48
N THR A 152 -1.08 58.92 -22.18
CA THR A 152 -1.56 60.30 -21.91
C THR A 152 -2.78 60.41 -21.01
N SER A 153 -3.45 59.28 -20.69
CA SER A 153 -4.69 59.28 -19.88
C SER A 153 -4.44 59.11 -18.37
N PRO A 154 -5.23 59.76 -17.49
CA PRO A 154 -5.21 59.52 -16.04
C PRO A 154 -5.44 58.04 -15.65
N GLU A 155 -6.24 57.31 -16.43
CA GLU A 155 -6.45 55.87 -16.21
C GLU A 155 -5.19 55.04 -16.50
N ALA A 156 -4.37 55.46 -17.47
CA ALA A 156 -3.10 54.79 -17.76
C ALA A 156 -2.14 54.89 -16.55
N ARG A 157 -2.13 56.02 -15.84
CA ARG A 157 -1.31 56.20 -14.63
C ARG A 157 -1.72 55.28 -13.48
N VAL A 158 -3.02 55.13 -13.25
CA VAL A 158 -3.56 54.21 -12.22
C VAL A 158 -3.24 52.75 -12.56
N ARG A 159 -3.30 52.39 -13.84
CA ARG A 159 -2.94 51.03 -14.29
C ARG A 159 -1.45 50.75 -14.12
N VAL A 160 -0.57 51.69 -14.45
CA VAL A 160 0.89 51.56 -14.22
C VAL A 160 1.20 51.37 -12.72
N GLU A 161 0.56 52.13 -11.84
CA GLU A 161 0.73 51.96 -10.40
C GLU A 161 0.25 50.57 -9.92
N ARG A 162 -0.92 50.13 -10.40
CA ARG A 162 -1.45 48.79 -10.11
C ARG A 162 -0.52 47.68 -10.61
N LEU A 163 0.10 47.86 -11.77
CA LEU A 163 1.04 46.90 -12.35
C LEU A 163 2.33 46.83 -11.51
N ARG A 164 2.84 47.98 -11.06
CA ARG A 164 3.96 48.05 -10.11
C ARG A 164 3.62 47.32 -8.80
N ALA A 165 2.45 47.57 -8.23
CA ALA A 165 2.01 46.89 -7.00
C ALA A 165 1.92 45.37 -7.19
N LYS A 166 1.38 44.90 -8.32
CA LYS A 166 1.36 43.46 -8.67
C LYS A 166 2.77 42.87 -8.83
N GLN A 167 3.70 43.60 -9.45
CA GLN A 167 5.08 43.14 -9.61
C GLN A 167 5.81 43.06 -8.27
N GLU A 168 5.55 44.00 -7.35
CA GLU A 168 6.08 43.96 -5.99
C GLU A 168 5.50 42.77 -5.20
N GLU A 169 4.18 42.55 -5.26
CA GLU A 169 3.53 41.39 -4.64
C GLU A 169 4.06 40.07 -5.21
N LYS A 170 4.26 39.98 -6.53
CA LYS A 170 4.85 38.80 -7.18
C LYS A 170 6.26 38.52 -6.65
N LYS A 171 7.11 39.55 -6.53
CA LYS A 171 8.46 39.41 -5.97
C LYS A 171 8.44 38.95 -4.52
N GLU A 172 7.52 39.47 -3.72
CA GLU A 172 7.36 39.06 -2.32
C GLU A 172 6.91 37.59 -2.21
N LEU A 173 5.96 37.17 -3.06
CA LEU A 173 5.50 35.78 -3.12
C LEU A 173 6.62 34.84 -3.60
N GLU A 174 7.38 35.21 -4.62
CA GLU A 174 8.53 34.43 -5.10
C GLU A 174 9.58 34.28 -3.98
N ALA A 175 9.90 35.35 -3.26
CA ALA A 175 10.80 35.30 -2.11
C ALA A 175 10.27 34.39 -0.98
N LEU A 176 8.95 34.41 -0.73
CA LEU A 176 8.32 33.54 0.26
C LEU A 176 8.40 32.07 -0.15
N VAL A 177 8.18 31.76 -1.42
CA VAL A 177 8.31 30.40 -1.96
C VAL A 177 9.74 29.90 -1.83
N GLU A 178 10.74 30.71 -2.21
CA GLU A 178 12.15 30.34 -2.05
C GLU A 178 12.53 30.08 -0.58
N ALA A 179 12.05 30.94 0.33
CA ALA A 179 12.26 30.76 1.77
C ALA A 179 11.62 29.46 2.29
N LEU A 180 10.40 29.14 1.84
CA LEU A 180 9.72 27.90 2.21
C LEU A 180 10.45 26.67 1.64
N GLU A 181 10.88 26.70 0.39
CA GLU A 181 11.66 25.61 -0.22
C GLU A 181 12.99 25.36 0.51
N ALA A 182 13.69 26.43 0.90
CA ALA A 182 14.91 26.35 1.69
C ALA A 182 14.64 25.67 3.04
N LYS A 183 13.57 26.09 3.73
CA LYS A 183 13.14 25.51 5.01
C LYS A 183 12.73 24.04 4.87
N THR A 184 12.05 23.67 3.80
CA THR A 184 11.70 22.27 3.53
C THR A 184 12.95 21.42 3.32
N LYS A 185 13.93 21.91 2.55
CA LYS A 185 15.21 21.21 2.36
C LYS A 185 15.97 21.04 3.68
N GLU A 186 15.94 22.04 4.55
CA GLU A 186 16.55 21.96 5.89
C GLU A 186 15.86 20.92 6.76
N LEU A 187 14.53 20.96 6.89
CA LEU A 187 13.76 19.98 7.64
C LEU A 187 13.97 18.55 7.13
N GLN A 188 14.08 18.38 5.81
CA GLN A 188 14.35 17.07 5.23
C GLN A 188 15.74 16.53 5.63
N ARG A 189 16.76 17.39 5.68
CA ARG A 189 18.09 17.00 6.20
C ARG A 189 18.03 16.59 7.66
N GLU A 190 17.31 17.34 8.51
CA GLU A 190 17.15 16.99 9.93
C GLU A 190 16.44 15.63 10.11
N VAL A 191 15.41 15.36 9.31
CA VAL A 191 14.69 14.07 9.35
C VAL A 191 15.62 12.93 8.95
N GLU A 192 16.42 13.11 7.89
CA GLU A 192 17.39 12.10 7.46
C GLU A 192 18.48 11.86 8.51
N GLU A 193 18.98 12.92 9.16
CA GLU A 193 19.94 12.82 10.25
C GLU A 193 19.36 12.04 11.44
N LYS A 194 18.15 12.39 11.89
CA LYS A 194 17.45 11.67 12.98
C LYS A 194 17.21 10.22 12.61
N ARG A 195 16.87 9.92 11.35
CA ARG A 195 16.70 8.55 10.87
C ARG A 195 18.02 7.76 10.92
N ARG A 196 19.14 8.37 10.55
CA ARG A 196 20.47 7.75 10.65
C ARG A 196 20.83 7.47 12.11
N LEU A 197 20.62 8.43 13.00
CA LEU A 197 20.87 8.25 14.44
C LEU A 197 20.02 7.13 15.03
N ALA A 198 18.71 7.11 14.76
CA ALA A 198 17.83 6.05 15.22
C ALA A 198 18.25 4.66 14.71
N THR A 199 18.70 4.57 13.45
CA THR A 199 19.20 3.31 12.89
C THR A 199 20.48 2.85 13.58
N ALA A 200 21.40 3.78 13.86
CA ALA A 200 22.62 3.47 14.61
C ALA A 200 22.34 3.02 16.05
N ASP A 201 21.35 3.63 16.71
CA ASP A 201 20.91 3.23 18.05
C ASP A 201 20.32 1.83 18.08
N VAL A 202 19.45 1.49 17.11
CA VAL A 202 18.91 0.12 16.98
C VAL A 202 20.04 -0.89 16.80
N GLN A 203 21.03 -0.61 15.95
CA GLN A 203 22.19 -1.49 15.76
C GLN A 203 23.07 -1.60 17.00
N ARG A 204 23.19 -0.53 17.81
CA ARG A 204 23.86 -0.60 19.12
C ARG A 204 23.09 -1.50 20.06
N MET A 205 21.78 -1.32 20.19
CA MET A 205 20.93 -2.13 21.06
C MET A 205 20.94 -3.61 20.66
N GLN A 206 20.89 -3.93 19.37
CA GLN A 206 20.98 -5.31 18.88
C GLN A 206 22.30 -5.97 19.26
N ARG A 207 23.43 -5.27 19.12
CA ARG A 207 24.74 -5.78 19.56
C ARG A 207 24.77 -6.03 21.07
N THR A 208 24.26 -5.09 21.86
CA THR A 208 24.20 -5.26 23.33
C THR A 208 23.28 -6.42 23.72
N ALA A 209 22.16 -6.62 23.02
CA ALA A 209 21.24 -7.73 23.27
C ALA A 209 21.92 -9.09 23.00
N ILE A 210 22.64 -9.23 21.88
CA ILE A 210 23.42 -10.44 21.56
C ILE A 210 24.45 -10.73 22.64
N GLN A 211 25.21 -9.71 23.07
CA GLN A 211 26.21 -9.87 24.14
C GLN A 211 25.58 -10.31 25.48
N LEU A 212 24.40 -9.78 25.79
CA LEU A 212 23.63 -10.18 26.99
C LEU A 212 23.14 -11.62 26.90
N GLU A 213 22.69 -12.06 25.71
CA GLU A 213 22.27 -13.44 25.46
C GLU A 213 23.45 -14.41 25.61
N GLU A 214 24.59 -14.11 24.99
CA GLU A 214 25.83 -14.89 25.13
C GLU A 214 26.30 -14.98 26.60
N ALA A 215 26.28 -13.87 27.33
CA ALA A 215 26.65 -13.85 28.75
C ALA A 215 25.68 -14.64 29.62
N SER A 216 24.38 -14.57 29.31
CA SER A 216 23.33 -15.36 29.99
C SER A 216 23.54 -16.85 29.78
N ASP A 217 23.82 -17.28 28.55
CA ASP A 217 24.05 -18.68 28.24
C ASP A 217 25.34 -19.21 28.86
N LEU A 218 26.42 -18.42 28.86
CA LEU A 218 27.63 -18.71 29.63
C LEU A 218 27.32 -18.90 31.11
N ALA A 219 26.57 -17.98 31.73
CA ALA A 219 26.22 -18.07 33.15
C ALA A 219 25.38 -19.31 33.46
N LYS A 220 24.40 -19.67 32.60
CA LYS A 220 23.62 -20.90 32.74
C LYS A 220 24.52 -22.13 32.67
N ASN A 221 25.42 -22.19 31.69
CA ASN A 221 26.35 -23.32 31.52
C ASN A 221 27.32 -23.47 32.70
N TYR A 222 27.76 -22.36 33.30
CA TYR A 222 28.55 -22.41 34.54
C TYR A 222 27.74 -22.90 35.74
N ALA A 223 26.45 -22.52 35.84
CA ALA A 223 25.58 -22.94 36.93
C ALA A 223 25.15 -24.42 36.85
N THR A 224 25.18 -25.02 35.66
CA THR A 224 24.85 -26.44 35.41
C THR A 224 26.07 -27.34 35.26
N ALA A 225 27.29 -26.79 35.34
CA ALA A 225 28.51 -27.57 35.37
C ALA A 225 28.63 -28.34 36.72
N PRO A 226 28.95 -29.65 36.71
CA PRO A 226 28.97 -30.51 37.89
C PRO A 226 30.09 -30.21 38.89
#